data_AF-A0A4Y7PHV2-F1
#
_entry.id   AF-A0A4Y7PHV2-F1
#
_cell.length_a   1.000
_cell.length_b   1.000
_cell.length_c   1.000
_cell.angle_alpha   90.00
_cell.angle_beta   90.00
_cell.angle_gamma   90.00
#
_symmetry.space_group_name_H-M   'P 1'
#
loop_
_entity.id
_entity.type
_entity.pdbx_description
1 polymer ?
#
loop_
_entity_poly.entity_id
_entity_poly.type
_entity_poly.pdbx_seq_one_letter_code
_entity_poly.pdbx_strand_id
1 'polypeptide(L)'
;DLKSAKASMLSLFSCPNFPDSLWSDLLANRYIDFGKLLGHIHAINPSSRLIERIGDIEISTGGMLEPITAIKTQGQWSAAFSMYRKAVTAAYPHRGEELDTYYDAIINYFNVTIETEHYRIINLDKSIRLRVAGSNSISL
;
A
#
# COMPACT_ATOMS: atom_id res chain seq x y z
N ASP A 1 -17.41 -6.62 11.45
CA ASP A 1 -16.59 -7.73 10.94
C ASP A 1 -15.73 -7.25 9.77
N LEU A 2 -14.49 -7.73 9.64
CA LEU A 2 -13.50 -7.28 8.65
C LEU A 2 -13.94 -7.59 7.22
N LYS A 3 -14.61 -8.74 7.01
CA LYS A 3 -15.14 -9.12 5.69
C LYS A 3 -16.21 -8.14 5.22
N SER A 4 -17.12 -7.75 6.11
CA SER A 4 -18.15 -6.75 5.82
C SER A 4 -17.54 -5.38 5.51
N ALA A 5 -16.53 -4.95 6.28
CA ALA A 5 -15.84 -3.67 6.03
C ALA A 5 -15.14 -3.65 4.66
N LYS A 6 -14.47 -4.76 4.28
CA LYS A 6 -13.88 -4.91 2.95
C LYS A 6 -14.95 -4.87 1.85
N ALA A 7 -16.06 -5.59 2.01
CA ALA A 7 -17.15 -5.59 1.04
C ALA A 7 -17.76 -4.19 0.86
N SER A 8 -17.94 -3.44 1.96
CA SER A 8 -18.42 -2.05 1.91
C SER A 8 -17.43 -1.09 1.26
N MET A 9 -16.12 -1.26 1.47
CA MET A 9 -15.10 -0.47 0.77
C MET A 9 -15.13 -0.73 -0.75
N LEU A 10 -15.16 -2.00 -1.15
CA LEU A 10 -15.16 -2.40 -2.56
C LEU A 10 -16.46 -2.04 -3.29
N SER A 11 -17.56 -1.82 -2.57
CA SER A 11 -18.82 -1.37 -3.16
C SER A 11 -18.90 0.16 -3.36
N LEU A 12 -17.93 0.93 -2.86
CA LEU A 12 -17.87 2.38 -3.09
C LEU A 12 -17.46 2.67 -4.54
N PHE A 13 -18.24 3.53 -5.20
CA PHE A 13 -17.91 4.03 -6.55
C PHE A 13 -16.53 4.73 -6.59
N SER A 14 -16.08 5.27 -5.46
CA SER A 14 -14.80 5.97 -5.31
C SER A 14 -13.71 5.08 -4.68
N CYS A 15 -13.84 3.76 -4.74
CA CYS A 15 -12.83 2.85 -4.20
C CYS A 15 -11.48 3.11 -4.90
N PRO A 16 -10.41 3.46 -4.15
CA PRO A 16 -9.12 3.75 -4.75
C PRO A 16 -8.52 2.50 -5.37
N ASN A 17 -7.71 2.68 -6.42
CA ASN A 17 -6.91 1.60 -7.00
C ASN A 17 -5.89 1.13 -5.95
N PHE A 18 -6.16 -0.02 -5.34
CA PHE A 18 -5.37 -0.61 -4.27
C PHE A 18 -5.46 -2.14 -4.39
N PRO A 19 -4.37 -2.89 -4.12
CA PRO A 19 -4.39 -4.36 -4.22
C PRO A 19 -5.47 -5.02 -3.37
N ASP A 20 -6.27 -5.87 -3.99
CA ASP A 20 -7.36 -6.59 -3.31
C ASP A 20 -6.87 -7.42 -2.12
N SER A 21 -5.65 -7.94 -2.23
CA SER A 21 -4.96 -8.76 -1.24
C SER A 21 -4.58 -7.98 0.03
N LEU A 22 -4.41 -6.65 -0.06
CA LEU A 22 -3.91 -5.81 1.03
C LEU A 22 -5.00 -5.08 1.81
N TRP A 23 -6.25 -5.05 1.32
CA TRP A 23 -7.36 -4.38 2.02
C TRP A 23 -7.58 -4.89 3.45
N SER A 24 -7.44 -6.21 3.65
CA SER A 24 -7.62 -6.82 4.98
C SER A 24 -6.54 -6.37 5.96
N ASP A 25 -5.32 -6.10 5.48
CA ASP A 25 -4.23 -5.58 6.30
C ASP A 25 -4.45 -4.09 6.60
N LEU A 26 -4.85 -3.32 5.60
CA LEU A 26 -5.13 -1.89 5.75
C LEU A 26 -6.27 -1.63 6.75
N LEU A 27 -7.39 -2.34 6.61
CA LEU A 27 -8.56 -2.22 7.49
C LEU A 27 -8.32 -2.74 8.91
N ALA A 28 -7.27 -3.52 9.11
CA ALA A 28 -6.82 -3.96 10.43
C ALA A 28 -5.67 -3.10 10.97
N ASN A 29 -5.36 -1.98 10.32
CA ASN A 29 -4.23 -1.10 10.62
C ASN A 29 -2.87 -1.85 10.73
N ARG A 30 -2.71 -2.93 9.95
CA ARG A 30 -1.47 -3.70 9.89
C ARG A 30 -0.48 -3.06 8.92
N TYR A 31 0.78 -3.45 9.05
CA TYR A 31 1.85 -2.98 8.18
C TYR A 31 1.57 -3.32 6.71
N ILE A 32 1.62 -2.30 5.86
CA ILE A 32 1.56 -2.45 4.40
C ILE A 32 2.95 -2.32 3.83
N ASP A 33 3.39 -3.35 3.11
CA ASP A 33 4.66 -3.32 2.40
C ASP A 33 4.53 -2.49 1.11
N PHE A 34 5.21 -1.35 1.07
CA PHE A 34 5.20 -0.48 -0.11
C PHE A 34 5.82 -1.14 -1.34
N GLY A 35 6.67 -2.15 -1.19
CA GLY A 35 7.18 -2.91 -2.32
C GLY A 35 6.09 -3.70 -3.05
N LYS A 36 5.06 -4.16 -2.32
CA LYS A 36 3.86 -4.77 -2.93
C LYS A 36 3.02 -3.74 -3.69
N LEU A 37 2.87 -2.53 -3.13
CA LEU A 37 2.17 -1.44 -3.80
C LEU A 37 2.89 -1.01 -5.08
N LEU A 38 4.22 -0.90 -5.02
CA LEU A 38 5.03 -0.56 -6.20
C LEU A 38 4.96 -1.66 -7.26
N GLY A 39 4.98 -2.93 -6.83
CA GLY A 39 4.75 -4.07 -7.73
C GLY A 39 3.40 -3.99 -8.44
N HIS A 40 2.32 -3.70 -7.70
CA HIS A 40 0.99 -3.49 -8.29
C HIS A 40 0.95 -2.31 -9.27
N ILE A 41 1.61 -1.19 -8.94
CA ILE A 41 1.73 -0.02 -9.83
C ILE A 41 2.43 -0.39 -11.14
N HIS A 42 3.50 -1.19 -11.07
CA HIS A 42 4.25 -1.62 -12.27
C HIS A 42 3.61 -2.80 -12.99
N ALA A 43 2.76 -3.58 -12.31
CA ALA A 43 1.99 -4.66 -12.90
C ALA A 43 0.84 -4.16 -13.78
N ILE A 44 0.81 -2.88 -14.16
CA ILE A 44 -0.05 -2.36 -15.23
C ILE A 44 0.52 -2.81 -16.61
N ASN A 45 0.65 -4.12 -16.79
CA ASN A 45 0.11 -4.84 -17.93
C ASN A 45 -1.09 -5.57 -17.33
N PRO A 46 -2.33 -5.39 -17.83
CA PRO A 46 -3.49 -5.98 -17.19
C PRO A 46 -3.29 -7.49 -17.14
N SER A 47 -2.91 -8.02 -15.98
CA SER A 47 -3.16 -9.42 -15.67
C SER A 47 -4.67 -9.47 -15.54
N SER A 48 -5.33 -9.62 -16.68
CA SER A 48 -6.63 -10.24 -16.76
C SER A 48 -6.60 -11.39 -15.77
N ARG A 49 -7.61 -11.48 -14.91
CA ARG A 49 -7.91 -12.76 -14.26
C ARG A 49 -7.90 -13.79 -15.38
N LEU A 50 -6.87 -14.62 -15.41
CA LEU A 50 -6.77 -15.70 -16.35
C LEU A 50 -7.65 -16.80 -15.75
N ILE A 51 -8.96 -16.66 -15.97
CA ILE A 51 -9.93 -17.72 -15.69
C ILE A 51 -9.73 -18.74 -16.81
N GLU A 52 -8.77 -19.64 -16.64
CA GLU A 52 -8.66 -20.78 -17.52
C GLU A 52 -9.66 -21.85 -17.06
N ARG A 53 -10.70 -22.04 -17.87
CA ARG A 53 -11.63 -23.16 -17.76
C ARG A 53 -11.00 -24.37 -18.44
N ILE A 54 -10.60 -25.37 -17.67
CA ILE A 54 -10.30 -26.71 -18.18
C ILE A 54 -11.53 -27.58 -17.89
N GLY A 55 -12.43 -27.68 -18.87
CA GLY A 55 -13.68 -28.42 -18.74
C GLY A 55 -14.66 -27.81 -17.72
N ASP A 56 -15.13 -28.63 -16.78
CA ASP A 56 -16.04 -28.24 -15.68
C ASP A 56 -15.31 -27.77 -14.41
N ILE A 57 -13.97 -27.73 -14.45
CA ILE A 57 -13.14 -27.29 -13.33
C ILE A 57 -12.73 -25.84 -13.57
N GLU A 58 -13.23 -24.96 -12.70
CA GLU A 58 -12.79 -23.57 -12.65
C GLU A 58 -11.52 -23.49 -11.79
N ILE A 59 -10.35 -23.41 -12.43
CA ILE A 59 -9.09 -23.19 -11.74
C ILE A 59 -8.97 -21.68 -11.47
N SER A 60 -9.47 -21.26 -10.31
CA SER A 60 -9.05 -19.98 -9.76
C SER A 60 -7.64 -20.14 -9.21
N THR A 61 -6.63 -19.64 -9.92
CA THR A 61 -5.27 -19.54 -9.36
C THR A 61 -5.35 -18.58 -8.17
N GLY A 62 -5.46 -19.14 -6.97
CA GLY A 62 -5.55 -18.39 -5.73
C GLY A 62 -4.38 -17.43 -5.59
N GLY A 63 -4.72 -16.15 -5.40
CA GLY A 63 -3.84 -15.09 -4.89
C GLY A 63 -2.46 -15.04 -5.51
N MET A 64 -2.32 -14.42 -6.68
CA MET A 64 -1.01 -13.94 -7.10
C MET A 64 -0.53 -12.98 -6.01
N LEU A 65 0.48 -13.40 -5.23
CA LEU A 65 1.13 -12.54 -4.25
C LEU A 65 1.65 -11.33 -5.04
N GLU A 66 1.29 -10.12 -4.59
CA GLU A 66 1.76 -8.89 -5.23
C GLU A 66 3.28 -8.96 -5.39
N PRO A 67 3.82 -8.75 -6.60
CA PRO A 67 5.25 -8.82 -6.81
C PRO A 67 5.93 -7.80 -5.90
N ILE A 68 6.86 -8.25 -5.06
CA ILE A 68 7.56 -7.32 -4.16
C ILE A 68 8.65 -6.62 -4.96
N THR A 69 8.41 -5.36 -5.32
CA THR A 69 9.40 -4.52 -6.00
C THR A 69 10.14 -3.68 -4.96
N ALA A 70 11.46 -3.78 -4.91
CA ALA A 70 12.26 -2.97 -3.99
C ALA A 70 12.13 -1.48 -4.32
N ILE A 71 11.83 -0.67 -3.31
CA ILE A 71 11.87 0.80 -3.41
C ILE A 71 13.32 1.24 -3.30
N LYS A 72 13.78 1.98 -4.30
CA LYS A 72 15.16 2.46 -4.42
C LYS A 72 15.27 3.97 -4.53
N THR A 73 14.20 4.64 -4.95
CA THR A 73 14.20 6.09 -5.21
C THR A 73 13.07 6.78 -4.46
N GLN A 74 13.24 8.09 -4.23
CA GLN A 74 12.16 8.94 -3.72
C GLN A 74 10.89 8.83 -4.57
N GLY A 75 11.00 8.86 -5.91
CA GLY A 75 9.83 8.78 -6.79
C GLY A 75 9.03 7.48 -6.64
N GLN A 76 9.73 6.35 -6.50
CA GLN A 76 9.11 5.05 -6.22
C GLN A 76 8.40 5.04 -4.86
N TRP A 77 9.05 5.62 -3.84
CA TRP A 77 8.46 5.78 -2.52
C TRP A 77 7.20 6.65 -2.56
N SER A 78 7.27 7.82 -3.19
CA SER A 78 6.15 8.76 -3.34
C SER A 78 4.97 8.14 -4.06
N ALA A 79 5.21 7.35 -5.12
CA ALA A 79 4.15 6.65 -5.84
C ALA A 79 3.43 5.61 -4.96
N ALA A 80 4.18 4.79 -4.23
CA ALA A 80 3.63 3.82 -3.31
C ALA A 80 2.89 4.49 -2.13
N PHE A 81 3.47 5.57 -1.56
CA PHE A 81 2.84 6.33 -0.49
C PHE A 81 1.54 7.00 -0.93
N SER A 82 1.49 7.55 -2.15
CA SER A 82 0.27 8.16 -2.70
C SER A 82 -0.87 7.15 -2.82
N MET A 83 -0.58 5.93 -3.29
CA MET A 83 -1.55 4.83 -3.33
C MET A 83 -2.01 4.43 -1.92
N TYR A 84 -1.07 4.27 -0.99
CA TYR A 84 -1.36 3.97 0.41
C TYR A 84 -2.25 5.04 1.04
N ARG A 85 -1.89 6.33 0.91
CA ARG A 85 -2.64 7.47 1.44
C ARG A 85 -4.08 7.46 0.95
N LYS A 86 -4.31 7.32 -0.36
CA LYS A 86 -5.67 7.26 -0.93
C LYS A 86 -6.51 6.15 -0.30
N ALA A 87 -5.92 4.95 -0.14
CA ALA A 87 -6.60 3.82 0.47
C ALA A 87 -6.89 4.05 1.96
N VAL A 88 -5.93 4.58 2.71
CA VAL A 88 -6.12 4.90 4.14
C VAL A 88 -7.16 6.01 4.32
N THR A 89 -7.14 7.08 3.54
CA THR A 89 -8.13 8.16 3.66
C THR A 89 -9.54 7.73 3.22
N ALA A 90 -9.65 6.75 2.31
CA ALA A 90 -10.94 6.16 1.97
C ALA A 90 -11.50 5.35 3.15
N ALA A 91 -10.67 4.54 3.81
CA ALA A 91 -11.08 3.74 4.96
C ALA A 91 -11.24 4.55 6.26
N TYR A 92 -10.40 5.57 6.44
CA TYR A 92 -10.25 6.38 7.65
C TYR A 92 -10.10 7.86 7.27
N PRO A 93 -11.20 8.57 6.94
CA PRO A 93 -11.15 9.95 6.46
C PRO A 93 -10.44 10.94 7.40
N HIS A 94 -10.48 10.68 8.70
CA HIS A 94 -9.85 11.52 9.73
C HIS A 94 -8.31 11.47 9.72
N ARG A 95 -7.68 10.51 9.03
CA ARG A 95 -6.21 10.36 8.99
C ARG A 95 -5.52 11.20 7.91
N GLY A 96 -6.25 12.05 7.21
CA GLY A 96 -5.70 12.83 6.09
C GLY A 96 -4.54 13.74 6.48
N GLU A 97 -4.73 14.55 7.52
CA GLU A 97 -3.75 15.54 8.00
C GLU A 97 -2.48 14.89 8.57
N GLU A 98 -2.65 13.80 9.33
CA GLU A 98 -1.56 12.95 9.84
C GLU A 98 -0.66 12.49 8.67
N LEU A 99 -1.26 11.92 7.62
CA LEU A 99 -0.54 11.39 6.48
C LEU A 99 0.13 12.46 5.62
N ASP A 100 -0.46 13.65 5.53
CA ASP A 100 0.15 14.80 4.83
C ASP A 100 1.38 15.30 5.59
N THR A 101 1.27 15.46 6.91
CA THR A 101 2.38 15.88 7.76
C THR A 101 3.54 14.87 7.69
N TYR A 102 3.22 13.58 7.76
CA TYR A 102 4.22 12.51 7.63
C TYR A 102 4.88 12.50 6.24
N TYR A 103 4.09 12.66 5.18
CA TYR A 103 4.61 12.73 3.81
C TYR A 103 5.61 13.87 3.65
N ASP A 104 5.26 15.08 4.08
CA ASP A 104 6.11 16.26 3.98
C ASP A 104 7.42 16.08 4.76
N ALA A 105 7.36 15.46 5.94
CA ALA A 105 8.54 15.14 6.74
C ALA A 105 9.50 14.18 6.01
N ILE A 106 8.99 13.07 5.46
CA ILE A 106 9.83 12.10 4.73
C ILE A 106 10.37 12.69 3.43
N ILE A 107 9.57 13.46 2.69
CA ILE A 107 10.04 14.17 1.48
C ILE A 107 11.14 15.16 1.83
N ASN A 108 11.01 15.90 2.92
CA ASN A 108 12.07 16.79 3.38
C ASN A 108 13.37 16.02 3.68
N TYR A 109 13.29 14.84 4.30
CA TYR A 109 14.47 13.98 4.49
C TYR A 109 15.11 13.53 3.17
N PHE A 110 14.32 13.19 2.14
CA PHE A 110 14.86 12.92 0.82
C PHE A 110 15.55 14.15 0.21
N ASN A 111 14.95 15.34 0.33
CA ASN A 111 15.46 16.57 -0.28
C ASN A 111 16.79 17.04 0.35
N VAL A 112 17.01 16.80 1.64
CA VAL A 112 18.25 17.18 2.34
C VAL A 112 19.32 16.07 2.33
N THR A 113 19.01 14.91 1.78
CA THR A 113 19.91 13.75 1.74
C THR A 113 20.37 13.49 0.31
N ILE A 114 21.67 13.28 0.11
CA ILE A 114 22.22 12.91 -1.20
C ILE A 114 21.61 11.59 -1.70
N GLU A 115 21.37 11.48 -3.01
CA GLU A 115 20.65 10.33 -3.61
C GLU A 115 21.25 8.97 -3.25
N THR A 116 22.58 8.87 -3.15
CA THR A 116 23.27 7.63 -2.77
C THR A 116 22.92 7.14 -1.36
N GLU A 117 22.43 8.02 -0.49
CA GLU A 117 22.03 7.72 0.88
C GLU A 117 20.50 7.63 1.06
N HIS A 118 19.71 7.72 -0.02
CA HIS A 118 18.25 7.61 0.03
C HIS A 118 17.74 6.29 0.63
N TYR A 119 18.53 5.20 0.55
CA TYR A 119 18.21 3.93 1.19
C TYR A 119 18.04 4.07 2.72
N ARG A 120 18.72 5.04 3.36
CA ARG A 120 18.57 5.31 4.80
C ARG A 120 17.19 5.87 5.11
N ILE A 121 16.69 6.77 4.26
CA ILE A 121 15.36 7.38 4.42
C ILE A 121 14.26 6.33 4.17
N ILE A 122 14.44 5.47 3.16
CA ILE A 122 13.54 4.35 2.87
C ILE A 122 13.49 3.37 4.06
N ASN A 123 14.64 3.03 4.65
CA ASN A 123 14.71 2.16 5.82
C ASN A 123 14.10 2.82 7.06
N LEU A 124 14.34 4.13 7.26
CA LEU A 124 13.74 4.91 8.34
C LEU A 124 12.21 4.87 8.25
N ASP A 125 11.63 5.22 7.09
CA ASP A 125 10.19 5.14 6.84
C ASP A 125 9.64 3.74 7.14
N LYS A 126 10.30 2.70 6.63
CA LYS A 126 9.90 1.31 6.87
C LYS A 126 9.85 1.00 8.37
N SER A 127 10.87 1.40 9.12
CA SER A 127 10.93 1.20 10.58
C SER A 127 9.84 1.98 11.32
N ILE A 128 9.56 3.23 10.93
CA ILE A 128 8.49 4.04 11.52
C ILE A 128 7.13 3.36 11.30
N ARG A 129 6.80 3.01 10.05
CA ARG A 129 5.51 2.36 9.73
C ARG A 129 5.35 0.99 10.38
N LEU A 130 6.42 0.19 10.48
CA LEU A 130 6.42 -1.07 11.23
C LEU A 130 6.12 -0.83 12.72
N ARG A 131 6.72 0.20 13.30
CA ARG A 131 6.52 0.54 14.71
C ARG A 131 5.09 1.01 14.99
N VAL A 132 4.53 1.85 14.12
CA VAL A 132 3.13 2.32 14.21
C VAL A 132 2.15 1.16 14.06
N ALA A 133 2.34 0.28 13.07
CA ALA A 133 1.46 -0.88 12.89
C ALA A 133 1.50 -1.88 14.07
N GLY A 134 2.59 -1.90 14.84
CA GLY A 134 2.73 -2.73 16.04
C GLY A 134 2.25 -2.10 17.35
N SER A 135 1.71 -0.87 17.31
CA SER A 135 1.35 -0.11 18.51
C SER A 135 0.00 0.59 18.35
N ASN A 136 -0.84 0.52 19.38
CA ASN A 136 -2.12 1.22 19.40
C ASN A 136 -2.00 2.65 19.98
N SER A 137 -0.81 3.07 20.41
CA SER A 137 -0.59 4.34 21.13
C SER A 137 0.11 5.42 20.32
N ILE A 138 0.49 5.15 19.08
CA ILE A 138 1.24 6.07 18.21
C ILE A 138 0.62 6.08 16.81
N SER A 139 0.65 7.24 16.17
CA SER A 139 0.25 7.46 14.78
C SER A 139 1.47 7.88 13.96
N LEU A 140 1.32 7.98 12.64
CA LEU A 140 2.32 8.58 11.75
C LEU A 140 2.43 10.09 11.97
#